data_AF-A0A6B0W886-F1
#
_entry.id   AF-A0A6B0W886-F1
#
_cell.length_a   1.000
_cell.length_b   1.000
_cell.length_c   1.000
_cell.angle_alpha   90.00
_cell.angle_beta   90.00
_cell.angle_gamma   90.00
#
_symmetry.space_group_name_H-M   'P 1'
#
loop_
_entity.id
_entity.type
_entity.pdbx_description
1 polymer ?
#
loop_
_entity_poly.entity_id
_entity_poly.type
_entity_poly.pdbx_seq_one_letter_code
_entity_poly.pdbx_strand_id
1 'polypeptide(L)'
;MESLVRLADGIRERFEYEPGSTAADSPIEHLLESGRGVCQDYAHLMIAIGRSWGVPSRYVSGYLHNTGRAGERVTAGASHAWVECWLPGAGWVGFDPTNTTFSDQRHIRVAAGRDYADVSPTRGVFQGAGDAKIAVDVIVNAVDSARLSGRNGNGRQRV
;
A
#
# COMPACT_ATOMS: atom_id res chain seq x y z
N MET A 1 -8.67 18.10 -2.18
CA MET A 1 -7.92 17.36 -1.14
C MET A 1 -8.86 16.95 -0.01
N GLU A 2 -9.63 17.87 0.55
CA GLU A 2 -10.65 17.58 1.59
C GLU A 2 -11.62 16.43 1.22
N SER A 3 -12.14 16.40 -0.01
CA SER A 3 -13.06 15.34 -0.45
C SER A 3 -12.45 13.94 -0.41
N LEU A 4 -11.14 13.80 -0.66
CA LEU A 4 -10.46 12.51 -0.60
C LEU A 4 -10.29 12.03 0.85
N VAL A 5 -10.01 12.96 1.77
CA VAL A 5 -9.94 12.66 3.20
C VAL A 5 -11.31 12.18 3.70
N ARG A 6 -12.37 12.94 3.39
CA ARG A 6 -13.75 12.56 3.75
C ARG A 6 -14.16 11.21 3.17
N LEU A 7 -13.76 10.90 1.95
CA LEU A 7 -14.01 9.60 1.33
C LEU A 7 -13.34 8.47 2.12
N ALA A 8 -12.06 8.62 2.43
CA ALA A 8 -11.33 7.61 3.17
C ALA A 8 -11.85 7.43 4.60
N ASP A 9 -12.20 8.52 5.28
CA ASP A 9 -12.86 8.47 6.59
C ASP A 9 -14.18 7.69 6.50
N GLY A 10 -15.02 8.00 5.51
CA GLY A 10 -16.28 7.29 5.28
C GLY A 10 -16.09 5.79 5.00
N ILE A 11 -15.06 5.41 4.24
CA ILE A 11 -14.71 4.00 4.02
C ILE A 11 -14.30 3.35 5.35
N ARG A 12 -13.39 3.97 6.10
CA ARG A 12 -12.89 3.44 7.38
C ARG A 12 -13.99 3.31 8.44
N GLU A 13 -14.97 4.21 8.44
CA GLU A 13 -16.11 4.18 9.36
C GLU A 13 -17.15 3.13 8.95
N ARG A 14 -17.33 2.90 7.64
CA ARG A 14 -18.34 1.97 7.13
C ARG A 14 -17.92 0.50 7.16
N PHE A 15 -16.61 0.24 7.09
CA PHE A 15 -16.04 -1.10 6.95
C PHE A 15 -15.03 -1.42 8.05
N GLU A 16 -15.12 -2.65 8.58
CA GLU A 16 -14.19 -3.19 9.57
C GLU A 16 -12.95 -3.80 8.89
N TYR A 17 -11.78 -3.50 9.44
CA TYR A 17 -10.53 -4.04 8.92
C TYR A 17 -10.25 -5.39 9.57
N GLU A 18 -10.30 -6.46 8.77
CA GLU A 18 -10.17 -7.84 9.26
C GLU A 18 -9.19 -8.61 8.36
N PRO A 19 -7.94 -8.84 8.80
CA PRO A 19 -6.99 -9.66 8.06
C PRO A 19 -7.55 -11.06 7.76
N GLY A 20 -7.45 -11.49 6.51
CA GLY A 20 -7.95 -12.80 6.05
C GLY A 20 -9.44 -12.84 5.73
N SER A 21 -10.18 -11.73 5.84
CA SER A 21 -11.58 -11.63 5.41
C SER A 21 -11.75 -11.74 3.89
N THR A 22 -10.76 -11.29 3.12
CA THR A 22 -10.72 -11.34 1.65
C THR A 22 -9.39 -11.90 1.15
N ALA A 23 -9.41 -12.41 -0.08
CA ALA A 23 -8.25 -12.82 -0.85
C ALA A 23 -7.92 -11.78 -1.94
N ALA A 24 -6.72 -11.88 -2.54
CA ALA A 24 -6.26 -10.92 -3.54
C ALA A 24 -7.16 -10.84 -4.79
N ASP A 25 -7.90 -11.90 -5.10
CA ASP A 25 -8.86 -12.01 -6.20
C ASP A 25 -10.33 -11.89 -5.76
N SER A 26 -10.58 -11.55 -4.50
CA SER A 26 -11.95 -11.37 -4.01
C SER A 26 -12.65 -10.21 -4.70
N PRO A 27 -13.91 -10.39 -5.12
CA PRO A 27 -14.69 -9.33 -5.75
C PRO A 27 -15.09 -8.27 -4.70
N ILE A 28 -15.29 -7.02 -5.13
CA ILE A 28 -15.55 -5.90 -4.22
C ILE A 28 -16.89 -6.06 -3.48
N GLU A 29 -17.83 -6.79 -4.09
CA GLU A 29 -19.12 -7.19 -3.53
C GLU A 29 -18.95 -7.88 -2.18
N HIS A 30 -17.87 -8.66 -1.99
CA HIS A 30 -17.60 -9.31 -0.70
C HIS A 30 -17.46 -8.26 0.41
N LEU A 31 -16.62 -7.22 0.21
CA LEU A 31 -16.47 -6.12 1.16
C LEU A 31 -17.82 -5.45 1.44
N LEU A 32 -18.58 -5.17 0.38
CA LEU A 32 -19.86 -4.44 0.47
C LEU A 32 -20.92 -5.21 1.26
N GLU A 33 -20.98 -6.54 1.09
CA GLU A 33 -21.94 -7.42 1.75
C GLU A 33 -21.51 -7.79 3.17
N SER A 34 -20.24 -8.15 3.38
CA SER A 34 -19.73 -8.60 4.68
C SER A 34 -19.49 -7.45 5.65
N GLY A 35 -19.23 -6.25 5.12
CA GLY A 35 -18.78 -5.10 5.89
C GLY A 35 -17.32 -5.19 6.35
N ARG A 36 -16.56 -6.21 5.92
CA ARG A 36 -15.20 -6.51 6.40
C ARG A 36 -14.24 -6.65 5.23
N GLY A 37 -13.03 -6.11 5.36
CA GLY A 37 -12.00 -6.22 4.32
C GLY A 37 -10.59 -5.86 4.78
N VAL A 38 -9.68 -5.76 3.82
CA VAL A 38 -8.26 -5.44 4.04
C VAL A 38 -7.84 -4.21 3.22
N CYS A 39 -6.55 -3.84 3.29
CA CYS A 39 -6.02 -2.63 2.64
C CYS A 39 -6.24 -2.63 1.12
N GLN A 40 -6.20 -3.81 0.49
CA GLN A 40 -6.52 -3.98 -0.92
C GLN A 40 -7.94 -3.52 -1.23
N ASP A 41 -8.94 -3.98 -0.49
CA ASP A 41 -10.35 -3.69 -0.76
C ASP A 41 -10.61 -2.20 -0.60
N TYR A 42 -10.00 -1.57 0.41
CA TYR A 42 -10.18 -0.15 0.69
C TYR A 42 -9.56 0.70 -0.41
N ALA A 43 -8.37 0.32 -0.91
CA ALA A 43 -7.73 0.97 -2.03
C ALA A 43 -8.56 0.82 -3.32
N HIS A 44 -9.07 -0.39 -3.61
CA HIS A 44 -9.94 -0.63 -4.77
C HIS A 44 -11.23 0.19 -4.70
N LEU A 45 -11.89 0.22 -3.54
CA LEU A 45 -13.12 1.00 -3.34
C LEU A 45 -12.87 2.50 -3.54
N MET A 46 -11.79 3.03 -2.94
CA MET A 46 -11.44 4.42 -3.08
C MET A 46 -11.06 4.79 -4.53
N ILE A 47 -10.38 3.90 -5.27
CA ILE A 47 -10.11 4.08 -6.71
C ILE A 47 -11.39 4.10 -7.52
N ALA A 48 -12.32 3.17 -7.26
CA ALA A 48 -13.59 3.10 -7.98
C ALA A 48 -14.40 4.38 -7.80
N ILE A 49 -14.48 4.89 -6.57
CA ILE A 49 -15.19 6.14 -6.26
C ILE A 49 -14.44 7.36 -6.80
N GLY A 50 -13.12 7.42 -6.67
CA GLY A 50 -12.31 8.51 -7.24
C GLY A 50 -12.49 8.63 -8.76
N ARG A 51 -12.43 7.51 -9.47
CA ARG A 51 -12.64 7.46 -10.94
C ARG A 51 -14.07 7.84 -11.32
N SER A 52 -15.08 7.46 -10.54
CA SER A 52 -16.47 7.86 -10.83
C SER A 52 -16.71 9.37 -10.64
N TRP A 53 -15.89 10.03 -9.80
CA TRP A 53 -15.85 11.49 -9.66
C TRP A 53 -14.99 12.19 -10.71
N GLY A 54 -14.45 11.46 -11.69
CA GLY A 54 -13.56 12.02 -12.72
C GLY A 54 -12.16 12.32 -12.22
N VAL A 55 -11.77 11.82 -11.04
CA VAL A 55 -10.40 11.94 -10.53
C VAL A 55 -9.57 10.75 -11.03
N PRO A 56 -8.47 10.97 -11.77
CA PRO A 56 -7.58 9.88 -12.12
C PRO A 56 -6.96 9.29 -10.86
N SER A 57 -7.23 8.01 -10.61
CA SER A 57 -6.73 7.27 -9.45
C SER A 57 -6.04 5.99 -9.88
N ARG A 58 -4.93 5.66 -9.22
CA ARG A 58 -4.14 4.44 -9.47
C ARG A 58 -3.86 3.69 -8.18
N TYR A 59 -3.77 2.37 -8.30
CA TYR A 59 -3.43 1.47 -7.21
C TYR A 59 -1.93 1.49 -7.00
N VAL A 60 -1.51 1.47 -5.73
CA VAL A 60 -0.10 1.42 -5.35
C VAL A 60 0.12 0.26 -4.39
N SER A 61 1.06 -0.61 -4.76
CA SER A 61 1.53 -1.71 -3.93
C SER A 61 2.90 -1.39 -3.34
N GLY A 62 3.13 -1.77 -2.09
CA GLY A 62 4.43 -1.62 -1.49
C GLY A 62 4.50 -2.17 -0.08
N TYR A 63 5.30 -1.53 0.75
CA TYR A 63 5.44 -1.87 2.16
C TYR A 63 5.19 -0.65 3.02
N LEU A 64 4.59 -0.87 4.19
CA LEU A 64 4.39 0.17 5.19
C LEU A 64 5.30 -0.08 6.39
N HIS A 65 6.11 0.92 6.73
CA HIS A 65 6.83 0.94 8.01
C HIS A 65 5.86 1.35 9.12
N ASN A 66 5.23 0.37 9.76
CA ASN A 66 4.42 0.60 10.96
C ASN A 66 5.34 0.97 12.14
N THR A 67 4.92 1.98 12.91
CA THR A 67 5.70 2.53 14.05
C THR A 67 5.13 2.15 15.43
N GLY A 68 4.08 1.34 15.45
CA GLY A 68 3.33 0.90 16.63
C GLY A 68 2.41 1.99 17.20
N ARG A 69 2.11 3.04 16.43
CA ARG A 69 1.29 4.16 16.91
C ARG A 69 -0.17 3.74 17.03
N ALA A 70 -0.85 4.27 18.06
CA ALA A 70 -2.27 4.05 18.25
C ALA A 70 -3.07 4.46 17.00
N GLY A 71 -3.85 3.53 16.45
CA GLY A 71 -4.67 3.74 15.25
C GLY A 71 -4.14 3.11 13.96
N GLU A 72 -2.89 2.63 13.93
CA GLU A 72 -2.35 1.89 12.77
C GLU A 72 -2.88 0.44 12.75
N ARG A 73 -3.56 0.03 11.66
CA ARG A 73 -4.24 -1.27 11.56
C ARG A 73 -3.42 -2.38 10.88
N VAL A 74 -2.27 -2.03 10.30
CA VAL A 74 -1.44 -2.93 9.48
C VAL A 74 -0.25 -3.40 10.30
N THR A 75 0.14 -4.67 10.25
CA THR A 75 1.33 -5.17 10.95
C THR A 75 2.64 -4.63 10.34
N ALA A 76 3.69 -4.47 11.16
CA ALA A 76 4.99 -3.97 10.71
C ALA A 76 5.63 -4.90 9.67
N GLY A 77 6.13 -4.34 8.57
CA GLY A 77 6.80 -5.09 7.50
C GLY A 77 5.86 -5.81 6.52
N ALA A 78 4.54 -5.72 6.71
CA ALA A 78 3.58 -6.32 5.79
C ALA A 78 3.54 -5.57 4.45
N SER A 79 3.25 -6.34 3.38
CA SER A 79 2.81 -5.76 2.12
C SER A 79 1.58 -4.88 2.37
N HIS A 80 1.55 -3.71 1.74
CA HIS A 80 0.48 -2.74 1.91
C HIS A 80 0.01 -2.19 0.58
N ALA A 81 -1.22 -1.69 0.59
CA ALA A 81 -1.90 -1.13 -0.57
C ALA A 81 -2.50 0.23 -0.24
N TRP A 82 -2.32 1.19 -1.14
CA TRP A 82 -2.91 2.52 -1.04
C TRP A 82 -3.23 3.06 -2.43
N VAL A 83 -3.73 4.31 -2.48
CA VAL A 83 -4.17 4.96 -3.71
C VAL A 83 -3.34 6.20 -3.98
N GLU A 84 -2.99 6.44 -5.23
CA GLU A 84 -2.52 7.76 -5.67
C GLU A 84 -3.59 8.41 -6.57
N CYS A 85 -3.95 9.65 -6.27
CA CYS A 85 -4.91 10.45 -7.04
C CYS A 85 -4.21 11.63 -7.71
N TRP A 86 -4.52 11.89 -8.98
CA TRP A 86 -4.02 13.06 -9.68
C TRP A 86 -4.83 14.30 -9.30
N LEU A 87 -4.15 15.28 -8.71
CA LEU A 87 -4.74 16.56 -8.32
C LEU A 87 -4.10 17.68 -9.16
N PRO A 88 -4.89 18.54 -9.83
CA PRO A 88 -4.37 19.70 -10.54
C PRO A 88 -3.47 20.55 -9.64
N GLY A 89 -2.26 20.87 -10.13
CA GLY A 89 -1.25 21.66 -9.40
C GLY A 89 -0.41 20.88 -8.39
N ALA A 90 -0.88 19.75 -7.87
CA ALA A 90 -0.12 18.92 -6.91
C ALA A 90 0.43 17.62 -7.54
N GLY A 91 -0.08 17.21 -8.70
CA GLY A 91 0.31 15.97 -9.36
C GLY A 91 -0.28 14.74 -8.66
N TRP A 92 0.46 13.63 -8.64
CA TRP A 92 0.05 12.40 -7.94
C TRP A 92 0.21 12.56 -6.43
N VAL A 93 -0.89 12.49 -5.71
CA VAL A 93 -0.93 12.55 -4.24
C VAL A 93 -1.38 11.20 -3.71
N GLY A 94 -0.53 10.57 -2.90
CA GLY A 94 -0.83 9.27 -2.28
C GLY A 94 -1.66 9.42 -1.01
N PHE A 95 -2.61 8.51 -0.85
CA PHE A 95 -3.53 8.45 0.27
C PHE A 95 -3.79 7.00 0.66
N ASP A 96 -3.68 6.71 1.95
CA ASP A 96 -3.93 5.41 2.55
C ASP A 96 -5.30 5.40 3.23
N PRO A 97 -6.33 4.76 2.62
CA PRO A 97 -7.66 4.66 3.21
C PRO A 97 -7.72 3.73 4.43
N THR A 98 -6.71 2.88 4.64
CA THR A 98 -6.64 1.98 5.81
C THR A 98 -6.35 2.76 7.08
N ASN A 99 -5.42 3.73 6.98
CA ASN A 99 -4.95 4.53 8.10
C ASN A 99 -5.46 5.99 8.06
N THR A 100 -6.26 6.34 7.06
CA THR A 100 -6.73 7.70 6.74
C THR A 100 -5.60 8.74 6.82
N THR A 101 -4.54 8.51 6.07
CA THR A 101 -3.38 9.41 6.07
C THR A 101 -2.84 9.59 4.66
N PHE A 102 -2.13 10.70 4.45
CA PHE A 102 -1.35 10.86 3.23
C PHE A 102 -0.16 9.91 3.24
N SER A 103 0.20 9.40 2.07
CA SER A 103 1.43 8.62 1.95
C SER A 103 2.63 9.49 2.30
N ASP A 104 3.43 9.04 3.25
CA ASP A 104 4.65 9.69 3.72
C ASP A 104 5.88 8.77 3.50
N GLN A 105 7.01 9.10 4.11
CA GLN A 105 8.25 8.33 4.00
C GLN A 105 8.14 6.87 4.51
N ARG A 106 7.07 6.52 5.23
CA ARG A 106 6.83 5.15 5.68
C ARG A 106 6.21 4.27 4.61
N HIS A 107 5.67 4.87 3.54
CA HIS A 107 5.05 4.18 2.41
C HIS A 107 6.10 3.93 1.33
N ILE A 108 6.70 2.74 1.36
CA ILE A 108 7.74 2.36 0.40
C ILE A 108 7.05 1.79 -0.83
N ARG A 109 6.89 2.63 -1.85
CA ARG A 109 6.30 2.24 -3.13
C ARG A 109 7.18 1.22 -3.85
N VAL A 110 6.57 0.10 -4.22
CA VAL A 110 7.18 -0.91 -5.11
C VAL A 110 6.69 -0.73 -6.54
N ALA A 111 5.37 -0.61 -6.73
CA ALA A 111 4.78 -0.46 -8.05
C ALA A 111 3.44 0.32 -8.00
N ALA A 112 3.04 0.90 -9.13
CA ALA A 112 1.75 1.59 -9.29
C ALA A 112 1.11 1.26 -10.64
N GLY A 113 -0.20 0.98 -10.65
CA GLY A 113 -0.94 0.47 -11.81
C GLY A 113 -2.45 0.71 -11.71
N ARG A 114 -3.24 0.11 -12.59
CA ARG A 114 -4.70 0.35 -12.62
C ARG A 114 -5.40 -0.31 -11.44
N ASP A 115 -4.94 -1.49 -11.03
CA ASP A 115 -5.45 -2.32 -9.95
C ASP A 115 -4.36 -3.29 -9.45
N TYR A 116 -4.68 -4.16 -8.50
CA TYR A 116 -3.75 -5.17 -7.96
C TYR A 116 -3.12 -6.07 -9.03
N ALA A 117 -3.83 -6.45 -10.09
CA ALA A 117 -3.33 -7.40 -11.09
C ALA A 117 -2.16 -6.83 -11.91
N ASP A 118 -2.12 -5.51 -12.09
CA ASP A 118 -1.01 -4.80 -12.74
C ASP A 118 0.25 -4.76 -11.85
N VAL A 119 0.10 -4.83 -10.52
CA VAL A 119 1.17 -4.51 -9.55
C VAL A 119 1.24 -5.42 -8.34
N SER A 120 0.92 -6.70 -8.50
CA SER A 120 1.06 -7.66 -7.40
C SER A 120 2.51 -7.63 -6.85
N PRO A 121 2.70 -7.44 -5.53
CA PRO A 121 4.02 -7.25 -4.93
C PRO A 121 4.93 -8.50 -5.07
N THR A 122 4.34 -9.66 -5.28
CA THR A 122 5.04 -10.93 -5.52
C THR A 122 4.40 -11.66 -6.70
N ARG A 123 5.01 -11.54 -7.88
CA ARG A 123 4.60 -12.25 -9.09
C ARG A 123 5.75 -13.07 -9.63
N GLY A 124 5.52 -14.37 -9.84
CA GLY A 124 6.52 -15.29 -10.38
C GLY A 124 5.91 -16.64 -10.74
N VAL A 125 6.63 -17.42 -11.53
CA VAL A 125 6.30 -18.83 -11.81
C VAL A 125 7.22 -19.68 -10.96
N PHE A 126 6.65 -20.58 -10.17
CA PHE A 126 7.40 -21.60 -9.45
C PHE A 126 7.13 -22.96 -10.06
N GLN A 127 8.18 -23.71 -10.34
CA GLN A 127 8.10 -25.08 -10.83
C GLN A 127 8.76 -26.01 -9.79
N GLY A 128 7.95 -26.82 -9.11
CA GLY A 128 8.39 -27.77 -8.09
C GLY A 128 7.40 -28.94 -7.94
N ALA A 129 7.74 -29.91 -7.10
CA ALA A 129 6.84 -31.03 -6.78
C ALA A 129 5.58 -30.54 -6.03
N GLY A 130 4.50 -31.34 -6.03
CA GLY A 130 3.14 -30.94 -5.64
C GLY A 130 2.95 -30.32 -4.23
N ASP A 131 3.96 -30.42 -3.37
CA ASP A 131 3.87 -30.02 -1.96
C ASP A 131 4.81 -28.85 -1.61
N ALA A 132 5.53 -28.32 -2.60
CA ALA A 132 6.51 -27.27 -2.37
C ALA A 132 5.85 -25.94 -1.96
N LYS A 133 6.36 -25.35 -0.87
CA LYS A 133 5.88 -24.07 -0.31
C LYS A 133 6.97 -23.01 -0.43
N ILE A 134 6.57 -21.79 -0.75
CA ILE A 134 7.44 -20.61 -0.72
C ILE A 134 7.07 -19.77 0.50
N ALA A 135 8.06 -19.47 1.34
CA ALA A 135 7.95 -18.48 2.40
C ALA A 135 8.78 -17.24 2.03
N VAL A 136 8.21 -16.06 2.22
CA VAL A 136 8.88 -14.77 1.97
C VAL A 136 8.70 -13.91 3.21
N ASP A 137 9.81 -13.46 3.77
CA ASP A 137 9.84 -12.51 4.89
C ASP A 137 10.44 -11.19 4.45
N VAL A 138 9.77 -10.08 4.77
CA VAL A 138 10.24 -8.72 4.47
C VAL A 138 10.31 -7.92 5.76
N ILE A 139 11.44 -7.24 5.96
CA ILE A 139 11.68 -6.38 7.12
C ILE A 139 11.97 -4.97 6.62
N VAL A 140 11.19 -4.01 7.12
CA VAL A 140 11.36 -2.59 6.81
C VAL A 140 11.88 -1.88 8.06
N ASN A 141 13.07 -1.27 7.95
CA ASN A 141 13.71 -0.52 9.04
C ASN A 141 13.97 0.93 8.64
N ALA A 142 13.78 1.85 9.58
CA ALA A 142 14.27 3.21 9.44
C ALA A 142 15.80 3.22 9.36
N VAL A 143 16.36 4.01 8.43
CA VAL A 143 17.80 4.19 8.30
C VAL A 143 18.17 5.57 8.83
N ASP A 144 19.14 5.61 9.75
CA ASP A 144 19.71 6.88 10.22
C ASP A 144 20.47 7.56 9.08
N SER A 145 20.08 8.80 8.78
CA SER A 145 20.70 9.66 7.77
C SER A 145 22.22 9.84 7.94
N ALA A 146 22.75 9.71 9.16
CA ALA A 146 24.20 9.77 9.40
C ALA A 146 24.98 8.59 8.79
N ARG A 147 24.34 7.43 8.56
CA ARG A 147 24.99 6.25 7.97
C ARG A 147 25.06 6.31 6.44
N LEU A 148 24.24 7.14 5.80
CA LEU A 148 24.20 7.28 4.33
C LEU A 148 25.28 8.22 3.80
N SER A 149 25.73 9.20 4.59
CA SER A 149 26.79 10.14 4.20
C SER A 149 28.21 9.51 4.21
N GLY A 150 28.43 8.44 4.97
CA GLY A 150 29.74 7.77 5.09
C GLY A 150 30.13 6.87 3.91
N ARG A 151 29.25 6.64 2.92
CA ARG A 151 29.50 5.71 1.79
C ARG A 151 29.95 6.39 0.49
N ASN A 152 29.95 7.73 0.42
CA ASN A 152 30.29 8.49 -0.79
C ASN A 152 31.69 9.15 -0.77
N GLY A 153 32.60 8.71 0.10
CA GLY A 153 33.89 9.36 0.28
C GLY A 153 35.07 8.41 0.46
N ASN A 154 35.33 7.50 -0.48
CA ASN A 154 36.71 7.04 -0.66
C ASN A 154 37.00 6.48 -2.07
N GLY A 155 37.16 7.40 -3.02
CA GLY A 155 37.89 7.15 -4.24
C GLY A 155 39.37 7.50 -4.06
N ARG A 156 40.23 6.46 -4.04
CA ARG A 156 41.68 6.41 -4.34
C ARG A 156 42.66 7.23 -3.49
N GLN A 157 43.64 6.53 -2.91
CA GLN A 157 45.01 6.54 -3.47
C GLN A 157 45.86 5.35 -2.99
N ARG A 158 46.71 4.87 -3.91
CA ARG A 158 47.72 3.81 -3.76
C ARG A 158 48.81 4.20 -2.74
N VAL A 159 49.35 3.21 -2.03
CA VAL A 159 50.72 2.68 -2.25
C VAL A 159 50.67 1.17 -2.05
#